data_AF-A0A529LV78-F1
#
_entry.id   AF-A0A529LV78-F1
#
_cell.length_a   1.000
_cell.length_b   1.000
_cell.length_c   1.000
_cell.angle_alpha   90.00
_cell.angle_beta   90.00
_cell.angle_gamma   90.00
#
_symmetry.space_group_name_H-M   'P 1'
#
loop_
_entity.id
_entity.type
_entity.pdbx_description
1 polymer ?
#
loop_
_entity_poly.entity_id
_entity_poly.type
_entity_poly.pdbx_seq_one_letter_code
_entity_poly.pdbx_strand_id
1 'polypeptide(L)'
;MMPERIADEAILSAVDDGFARQVALLQELVRFPSQRGEEHAAQSFMAAAFEADGYAVDMWRVDVDAVRDLPGFSPVAVSYDDAFNVVATHTPRNATGRSLILNGHIDVVPTGPLDRWVRDPYDPVIEDGWMHGRGAGDMKAGLSACLYALTALRSLGYQPAANVYLQSVVEEECTGNGALACLQRGYR
;
A
#
# COMPACT_ATOMS: atom_id res chain seq x y z
N MET A 1 14.44 -16.30 -28.39
CA MET A 1 13.21 -17.02 -27.98
C MET A 1 12.44 -16.04 -27.10
N MET A 2 11.25 -15.60 -27.51
CA MET A 2 10.41 -14.78 -26.63
C MET A 2 10.06 -15.63 -25.41
N PRO A 3 10.22 -15.13 -24.17
CA PRO A 3 9.78 -15.87 -22.99
C PRO A 3 8.30 -16.23 -23.15
N GLU A 4 7.97 -17.46 -22.77
CA GLU A 4 6.60 -17.97 -22.83
C GLU A 4 5.69 -17.05 -22.01
N ARG A 5 4.65 -16.51 -22.65
CA ARG A 5 3.73 -15.58 -22.00
C ARG A 5 2.86 -16.38 -21.03
N ILE A 6 2.75 -15.92 -19.79
CA ILE A 6 1.81 -16.48 -18.82
C ILE A 6 0.40 -16.37 -19.42
N ALA A 7 -0.38 -17.44 -19.40
CA ALA A 7 -1.77 -17.40 -19.84
C ALA A 7 -2.59 -16.53 -18.87
N ASP A 8 -3.42 -15.63 -19.40
CA ASP A 8 -4.25 -14.72 -18.59
C ASP A 8 -5.14 -15.50 -17.61
N GLU A 9 -5.68 -16.65 -18.05
CA GLU A 9 -6.49 -17.56 -17.24
C GLU A 9 -5.74 -18.08 -16.01
N ALA A 10 -4.44 -18.34 -16.12
CA ALA A 10 -3.63 -18.79 -15.00
C ALA A 10 -3.43 -17.67 -13.97
N ILE A 11 -3.26 -16.42 -14.44
CA ILE A 11 -3.16 -15.25 -13.56
C ILE A 11 -4.49 -15.03 -12.82
N LEU A 12 -5.60 -15.07 -13.54
CA LEU A 12 -6.93 -14.92 -12.95
C LEU A 12 -7.21 -15.99 -11.90
N SER A 13 -6.91 -17.26 -12.20
CA SER A 13 -7.04 -18.36 -11.24
C SER A 13 -6.17 -18.13 -9.99
N ALA A 14 -4.93 -17.65 -10.15
CA ALA A 14 -4.05 -17.38 -9.01
C ALA A 14 -4.54 -16.20 -8.15
N VAL A 15 -5.19 -15.21 -8.75
CA VAL A 15 -5.87 -14.12 -8.04
C VAL A 15 -7.06 -14.67 -7.27
N ASP A 16 -7.93 -15.46 -7.90
CA ASP A 16 -9.10 -16.07 -7.27
C ASP A 16 -8.69 -16.95 -6.06
N ASP A 17 -7.65 -17.78 -6.21
CA ASP A 17 -7.10 -18.62 -5.14
C ASP A 17 -6.55 -17.79 -3.96
N GLY A 18 -6.05 -16.58 -4.23
CA GLY A 18 -5.52 -15.65 -3.24
C GLY A 18 -6.57 -14.73 -2.61
N PHE A 19 -7.75 -14.60 -3.23
CA PHE A 19 -8.67 -13.49 -2.97
C PHE A 19 -9.20 -13.47 -1.54
N ALA A 20 -9.50 -14.63 -0.94
CA ALA A 20 -9.95 -14.71 0.45
C ALA A 20 -8.91 -14.14 1.44
N ARG A 21 -7.62 -14.38 1.20
CA ARG A 21 -6.54 -13.83 2.03
C ARG A 21 -6.36 -12.33 1.79
N GLN A 22 -6.53 -11.87 0.55
CA GLN A 22 -6.51 -10.44 0.21
C GLN A 22 -7.63 -9.69 0.94
N VAL A 23 -8.84 -10.24 0.92
CA VAL A 23 -10.00 -9.68 1.64
C VAL A 23 -9.75 -9.63 3.14
N ALA A 24 -9.20 -10.70 3.73
CA ALA A 24 -8.86 -10.74 5.15
C ALA A 24 -7.81 -9.69 5.53
N LEU A 25 -6.75 -9.53 4.72
CA LEU A 25 -5.74 -8.48 4.92
C LEU A 25 -6.37 -7.08 4.84
N LEU A 26 -7.25 -6.84 3.87
CA LEU A 26 -7.96 -5.56 3.74
C LEU A 26 -8.86 -5.29 4.94
N GLN A 27 -9.63 -6.29 5.41
CA GLN A 27 -10.45 -6.13 6.62
C GLN A 27 -9.58 -5.75 7.81
N GLU A 28 -8.46 -6.43 8.05
CA GLU A 28 -7.58 -6.06 9.15
C GLU A 28 -6.99 -4.66 8.97
N LEU A 29 -6.58 -4.31 7.75
CA LEU A 29 -6.03 -2.99 7.45
C LEU A 29 -7.04 -1.86 7.70
N VAL A 30 -8.33 -2.09 7.41
CA VAL A 30 -9.40 -1.13 7.64
C VAL A 30 -9.67 -0.93 9.13
N ARG A 31 -9.34 -1.88 10.02
CA ARG A 31 -9.47 -1.71 11.47
C ARG A 31 -8.54 -0.65 12.05
N PHE A 32 -7.46 -0.30 11.36
CA PHE A 32 -6.56 0.76 11.80
C PHE A 32 -7.14 2.14 11.43
N PRO A 33 -7.43 3.01 12.42
CA PRO A 33 -7.85 4.38 12.18
C PRO A 33 -6.65 5.24 11.81
N SER A 34 -6.06 5.00 10.64
CA SER A 34 -4.89 5.70 10.12
C SER A 34 -5.22 7.12 9.64
N GLN A 35 -5.85 7.92 10.49
CA GLN A 35 -6.01 9.35 10.23
C GLN A 35 -4.65 10.04 10.34
N ARG A 36 -4.59 11.28 9.88
CA ARG A 36 -3.37 12.08 9.90
C ARG A 36 -2.75 12.14 11.30
N GLY A 37 -1.53 11.65 11.44
CA GLY A 37 -0.78 11.56 12.71
C GLY A 37 -1.05 10.29 13.53
N GLU A 38 -1.83 9.34 13.02
CA GLU A 38 -2.15 8.04 13.66
C GLU A 38 -1.84 6.85 12.72
N GLU A 39 -1.02 7.06 11.68
CA GLU A 39 -0.79 6.10 10.61
C GLU A 39 0.19 4.98 10.98
N HIS A 40 1.03 5.18 12.00
CA HIS A 40 2.15 4.29 12.30
C HIS A 40 1.74 2.83 12.57
N ALA A 41 0.59 2.60 13.22
CA ALA A 41 0.09 1.24 13.45
C ALA A 41 -0.28 0.54 12.14
N ALA A 42 -0.95 1.24 11.22
CA ALA A 42 -1.29 0.71 9.89
C ALA A 42 -0.04 0.47 9.04
N GLN A 43 0.95 1.37 9.12
CA GLN A 43 2.23 1.20 8.44
C GLN A 43 3.01 0.01 8.98
N SER A 44 3.07 -0.16 10.30
CA SER A 44 3.70 -1.31 10.94
C SER A 44 3.05 -2.63 10.49
N PHE A 45 1.72 -2.65 10.39
CA PHE A 45 1.00 -3.80 9.85
C PHE A 45 1.36 -4.08 8.39
N MET A 46 1.42 -3.06 7.53
CA MET A 46 1.82 -3.22 6.12
C MET A 46 3.26 -3.68 5.97
N ALA A 47 4.18 -3.14 6.78
CA ALA A 47 5.58 -3.59 6.83
C ALA A 47 5.65 -5.10 7.15
N ALA A 48 4.94 -5.54 8.19
CA ALA A 48 4.89 -6.96 8.55
C ALA A 48 4.27 -7.83 7.45
N ALA A 49 3.22 -7.34 6.77
CA ALA A 49 2.62 -8.05 5.64
C ALA A 49 3.60 -8.21 4.46
N PHE A 50 4.37 -7.17 4.15
CA PHE A 50 5.41 -7.23 3.13
C PHE A 50 6.55 -8.18 3.50
N GLU A 51 7.00 -8.16 4.76
CA GLU A 51 8.04 -9.07 5.26
C GLU A 51 7.56 -10.53 5.24
N ALA A 52 6.29 -10.79 5.59
CA ALA A 52 5.70 -12.12 5.55
C ALA A 52 5.68 -12.69 4.11
N ASP A 53 5.51 -11.83 3.11
CA ASP A 53 5.65 -12.17 1.69
C ASP A 53 7.12 -12.13 1.20
N GLY A 54 8.09 -12.01 2.11
CA GLY A 54 9.51 -12.16 1.84
C GLY A 54 10.16 -11.00 1.08
N TYR A 55 9.57 -9.80 1.14
CA TYR A 55 10.19 -8.60 0.58
C TYR A 55 11.17 -7.97 1.57
N ALA A 56 12.20 -7.28 1.05
CA ALA A 56 12.99 -6.35 1.85
C ALA A 56 12.17 -5.07 2.08
N VAL A 57 12.10 -4.61 3.33
CA VAL A 57 11.28 -3.46 3.73
C VAL A 57 12.17 -2.31 4.24
N ASP A 58 11.92 -1.09 3.74
CA ASP A 58 12.40 0.17 4.31
C ASP A 58 11.20 0.89 4.93
N MET A 59 11.26 1.14 6.24
CA MET A 59 10.29 1.96 6.96
C MET A 59 11.03 3.12 7.60
N TRP A 60 10.62 4.34 7.28
CA TRP A 60 11.28 5.54 7.78
C TRP A 60 10.28 6.67 8.01
N ARG A 61 10.62 7.54 8.96
CA ARG A 61 9.87 8.77 9.21
C ARG A 61 10.18 9.79 8.13
N VAL A 62 9.15 10.43 7.59
CA VAL A 62 9.29 11.50 6.60
C VAL A 62 9.98 12.71 7.24
N ASP A 63 11.13 13.08 6.69
CA ASP A 63 11.86 14.29 7.09
C ASP A 63 11.39 15.48 6.24
N VAL A 64 10.61 16.38 6.86
CA VAL A 64 10.07 17.57 6.21
C VAL A 64 11.19 18.46 5.67
N ASP A 65 12.30 18.61 6.40
CA ASP A 65 13.39 19.46 5.96
C ASP A 65 14.10 18.89 4.72
N ALA A 66 14.07 17.57 4.54
CA ALA A 66 14.63 16.92 3.36
C ALA A 66 13.75 17.08 2.10
N VAL A 67 12.45 17.36 2.25
CA VAL A 67 11.50 17.48 1.13
C VAL A 67 11.01 18.90 0.85
N ARG A 68 11.14 19.84 1.81
CA ARG A 68 10.54 21.19 1.74
C ARG A 68 10.93 22.02 0.50
N ASP A 69 12.13 21.80 -0.02
CA ASP A 69 12.70 22.55 -1.15
C ASP A 69 12.51 21.82 -2.49
N LEU A 70 11.84 20.66 -2.50
CA LEU A 70 11.61 19.86 -3.70
C LEU A 70 10.35 20.31 -4.46
N PRO A 71 10.36 20.22 -5.81
CA PRO A 71 9.15 20.43 -6.61
C PRO A 71 8.05 19.45 -6.20
N GLY A 72 6.85 19.97 -5.92
CA GLY A 72 5.70 19.17 -5.48
C GLY A 72 5.50 19.12 -3.97
N PHE A 73 6.38 19.74 -3.17
CA PHE A 73 6.18 19.90 -1.74
C PHE A 73 4.95 20.77 -1.44
N SER A 74 4.19 20.40 -0.40
CA SER A 74 3.09 21.20 0.14
C SER A 74 3.35 21.54 1.62
N PRO A 75 3.09 22.80 2.06
CA PRO A 75 3.36 23.24 3.42
C PRO A 75 2.69 22.40 4.50
N VAL A 76 3.43 22.19 5.59
CA VAL A 76 3.00 21.36 6.72
C VAL A 76 2.54 22.24 7.89
N ALA A 77 1.34 21.99 8.40
CA ALA A 77 0.75 22.71 9.53
C ALA A 77 0.62 21.86 10.81
N VAL A 78 1.00 20.58 10.75
CA VAL A 78 0.89 19.61 11.85
C VAL A 78 2.21 18.86 12.05
N SER A 79 2.35 18.12 13.15
CA SER A 79 3.57 17.33 13.38
C SER A 79 3.69 16.15 12.41
N TYR A 80 4.92 15.85 11.99
CA TYR A 80 5.32 14.68 11.20
C TYR A 80 6.09 13.66 12.06
N ASP A 81 6.00 13.76 13.39
CA ASP A 81 6.72 12.86 14.30
C ASP A 81 6.30 11.40 14.14
N ASP A 82 5.06 11.15 13.69
CA ASP A 82 4.52 9.81 13.43
C ASP A 82 4.21 9.53 11.93
N ALA A 83 4.68 10.41 11.04
CA ALA A 83 4.48 10.27 9.59
C ALA A 83 5.53 9.32 8.99
N PHE A 84 5.26 8.01 9.01
CA PHE A 84 6.16 6.99 8.46
C PHE A 84 5.72 6.52 7.09
N ASN A 85 6.66 6.37 6.16
CA ASN A 85 6.45 5.63 4.92
C ASN A 85 6.97 4.20 5.07
N VAL A 86 6.41 3.29 4.26
CA VAL A 86 6.87 1.92 4.13
C VAL A 86 7.03 1.59 2.65
N VAL A 87 8.19 1.06 2.27
CA VAL A 87 8.44 0.57 0.92
C VAL A 87 8.97 -0.85 0.97
N ALA A 88 8.30 -1.76 0.27
CA ALA A 88 8.79 -3.10 0.02
C ALA A 88 9.45 -3.19 -1.36
N THR A 89 10.57 -3.90 -1.44
CA THR A 89 11.36 -4.05 -2.67
C THR A 89 11.39 -5.49 -3.13
N HIS A 90 10.87 -5.73 -4.34
CA HIS A 90 11.18 -6.92 -5.13
C HIS A 90 12.46 -6.69 -5.92
N THR A 91 13.45 -7.56 -5.73
CA THR A 91 14.68 -7.59 -6.55
C THR A 91 14.65 -8.83 -7.44
N PRO A 92 14.73 -8.70 -8.77
CA PRO A 92 14.66 -9.84 -9.68
C PRO A 92 15.95 -10.67 -9.59
N ARG A 93 15.83 -11.99 -9.77
CA ARG A 93 17.01 -12.87 -9.91
C ARG A 93 17.90 -12.46 -11.08
N ASN A 94 17.30 -12.03 -12.19
CA ASN A 94 17.99 -11.49 -13.36
C ASN A 94 17.23 -10.24 -13.82
N ALA A 95 17.87 -9.08 -13.75
CA ALA A 95 17.26 -7.82 -14.14
C ALA A 95 17.16 -7.70 -15.67
N THR A 96 15.95 -7.90 -16.19
CA THR A 96 15.57 -7.77 -17.60
C THR A 96 14.20 -7.08 -17.69
N GLY A 97 14.07 -6.01 -18.46
CA GLY A 97 12.80 -5.26 -18.55
C GLY A 97 12.83 -3.93 -17.80
N ARG A 98 11.65 -3.41 -17.44
CA ARG A 98 11.45 -2.07 -16.86
C ARG A 98 11.01 -2.18 -15.42
N SER A 99 11.63 -1.40 -14.54
CA SER A 99 11.18 -1.28 -13.14
C SER A 99 9.78 -0.68 -13.06
N LEU A 100 9.10 -0.93 -11.93
CA LEU A 100 7.76 -0.43 -11.67
C LEU A 100 7.64 0.02 -10.22
N ILE A 101 6.97 1.14 -9.99
CA ILE A 101 6.48 1.54 -8.67
C ILE A 101 4.97 1.32 -8.66
N LEU A 102 4.49 0.62 -7.63
CA LEU A 102 3.08 0.55 -7.26
C LEU A 102 2.93 1.34 -5.96
N ASN A 103 2.34 2.53 -6.04
CA ASN A 103 2.18 3.45 -4.92
C ASN A 103 0.71 3.50 -4.48
N GLY A 104 0.48 3.49 -3.18
CA GLY A 104 -0.82 3.75 -2.58
C GLY A 104 -0.67 4.40 -1.20
N HIS A 105 -1.66 5.20 -0.82
CA HIS A 105 -1.65 5.85 0.48
C HIS A 105 -2.37 5.01 1.54
N ILE A 106 -1.93 5.15 2.79
CA ILE A 106 -2.49 4.45 3.95
C ILE A 106 -3.31 5.38 4.84
N ASP A 107 -3.03 6.68 4.78
CA ASP A 107 -3.77 7.68 5.53
C ASP A 107 -5.21 7.77 5.02
N VAL A 108 -6.14 8.07 5.92
CA VAL A 108 -7.56 8.18 5.59
C VAL A 108 -8.13 9.49 6.14
N VAL A 109 -9.06 10.09 5.42
CA VAL A 109 -9.80 11.25 5.94
C VAL A 109 -10.64 10.91 7.18
N PRO A 110 -11.00 11.90 8.01
CA PRO A 110 -11.91 11.72 9.13
C PRO A 110 -13.22 11.01 8.74
N THR A 111 -13.79 10.26 9.69
CA THR A 111 -15.04 9.50 9.48
C THR A 111 -16.27 10.39 9.32
N GLY A 112 -16.17 11.65 9.73
CA GLY A 112 -17.35 12.49 9.95
C GLY A 112 -18.19 12.00 11.14
N PRO A 113 -19.46 12.44 11.25
CA PRO A 113 -20.33 12.10 12.37
C PRO A 113 -20.63 10.59 12.44
N LEU A 114 -20.26 9.94 13.56
CA LEU A 114 -20.43 8.49 13.75
C LEU A 114 -21.90 8.06 13.78
N ASP A 115 -22.80 8.93 14.21
CA ASP A 115 -24.25 8.69 14.22
C ASP A 115 -24.88 8.59 12.82
N ARG A 116 -24.16 9.04 11.79
CA ARG A 116 -24.56 8.89 10.38
C ARG A 116 -24.03 7.61 9.74
N TRP A 117 -23.15 6.90 10.43
CA TRP A 117 -22.75 5.58 9.99
C TRP A 117 -23.73 4.53 10.48
N VAL A 118 -24.07 3.58 9.61
CA VAL A 118 -24.90 2.42 9.97
C VAL A 118 -24.14 1.47 10.92
N ARG A 119 -22.80 1.49 10.86
CA ARG A 119 -21.87 0.63 11.60
C ARG A 119 -20.61 1.40 11.96
N ASP A 120 -19.80 0.87 12.86
CA ASP A 120 -18.49 1.48 13.14
C ASP A 120 -17.64 1.52 11.85
N PRO A 121 -17.11 2.69 11.44
CA PRO A 121 -16.28 2.81 10.24
C PRO A 121 -14.99 2.00 10.27
N TYR A 122 -14.52 1.59 11.45
CA TYR A 122 -13.31 0.78 11.63
C TYR A 122 -13.62 -0.66 12.09
N ASP A 123 -14.88 -1.09 12.03
CA ASP A 123 -15.27 -2.51 12.12
C ASP A 123 -15.78 -3.00 10.75
N PRO A 124 -14.87 -3.41 9.84
CA PRO A 124 -15.25 -3.68 8.46
C PRO A 124 -16.14 -4.91 8.33
N VAL A 125 -17.32 -4.69 7.74
CA VAL A 125 -18.31 -5.73 7.43
C VAL A 125 -18.43 -5.88 5.92
N ILE A 126 -18.54 -7.14 5.49
CA ILE A 126 -18.87 -7.47 4.10
C ILE A 126 -20.36 -7.83 4.05
N GLU A 127 -21.12 -7.07 3.26
CA GLU A 127 -22.56 -7.27 3.06
C GLU A 127 -22.88 -7.04 1.59
N ASP A 128 -23.69 -7.93 1.00
CA ASP A 128 -24.11 -7.84 -0.41
C ASP A 128 -22.95 -7.66 -1.41
N GLY A 129 -21.79 -8.24 -1.10
CA GLY A 129 -20.58 -8.16 -1.93
C GLY A 129 -19.74 -6.90 -1.75
N TRP A 130 -20.11 -6.01 -0.82
CA TRP A 130 -19.39 -4.77 -0.53
C TRP A 130 -18.73 -4.82 0.85
N MET A 131 -17.47 -4.40 0.93
CA MET A 131 -16.82 -4.13 2.21
C MET A 131 -17.10 -2.68 2.63
N HIS A 132 -17.74 -2.52 3.79
CA HIS A 132 -18.02 -1.22 4.38
C HIS A 132 -17.01 -0.90 5.47
N GLY A 133 -16.31 0.22 5.32
CA GLY A 133 -15.38 0.76 6.33
C GLY A 133 -14.59 1.95 5.79
N ARG A 134 -14.15 2.84 6.67
CA ARG A 134 -13.32 3.99 6.31
C ARG A 134 -11.97 3.49 5.79
N GLY A 135 -11.62 3.96 4.60
CA GLY A 135 -10.38 3.58 3.92
C GLY A 135 -10.51 2.33 3.06
N ALA A 136 -11.60 1.55 3.19
CA ALA A 136 -11.77 0.32 2.42
C ALA A 136 -11.70 0.58 0.91
N GLY A 137 -12.51 1.53 0.42
CA GLY A 137 -12.45 1.96 -0.98
C GLY A 137 -11.29 2.90 -1.30
N ASP A 138 -10.96 3.81 -0.39
CA ASP A 138 -10.03 4.92 -0.62
C ASP A 138 -8.91 4.98 0.43
N MET A 139 -7.73 4.41 0.18
CA MET A 139 -7.44 3.48 -0.92
C MET A 139 -6.84 2.14 -0.47
N LYS A 140 -7.16 1.69 0.75
CA LYS A 140 -6.60 0.46 1.34
C LYS A 140 -6.82 -0.79 0.47
N ALA A 141 -7.93 -0.86 -0.27
CA ALA A 141 -8.16 -1.93 -1.24
C ALA A 141 -7.13 -1.91 -2.37
N GLY A 142 -6.78 -0.74 -2.91
CA GLY A 142 -5.77 -0.59 -3.95
C GLY A 142 -4.38 -1.00 -3.47
N LEU A 143 -4.01 -0.60 -2.24
CA LEU A 143 -2.75 -1.01 -1.62
C LEU A 143 -2.68 -2.53 -1.43
N SER A 144 -3.78 -3.12 -0.93
CA SER A 144 -3.90 -4.58 -0.76
C SER A 144 -3.80 -5.31 -2.11
N ALA A 145 -4.43 -4.77 -3.16
CA ALA A 145 -4.37 -5.33 -4.51
C ALA A 145 -2.95 -5.29 -5.10
N CYS A 146 -2.17 -4.23 -4.84
CA CYS A 146 -0.78 -4.13 -5.31
C CYS A 146 0.10 -5.25 -4.75
N LEU A 147 -0.02 -5.54 -3.44
CA LEU A 147 0.67 -6.67 -2.81
C LEU A 147 0.23 -8.01 -3.44
N TYR A 148 -1.08 -8.26 -3.48
CA TYR A 148 -1.61 -9.55 -3.93
C TYR A 148 -1.42 -9.81 -5.42
N ALA A 149 -1.23 -8.79 -6.26
CA ALA A 149 -0.83 -8.97 -7.65
C ALA A 149 0.53 -9.68 -7.77
N LEU A 150 1.49 -9.32 -6.92
CA LEU A 150 2.80 -9.99 -6.87
C LEU A 150 2.72 -11.35 -6.18
N THR A 151 1.87 -11.49 -5.16
CA THR A 151 1.61 -12.77 -4.50
C THR A 151 1.05 -13.79 -5.50
N ALA A 152 0.12 -13.40 -6.38
CA ALA A 152 -0.43 -14.23 -7.44
C ALA A 152 0.63 -14.64 -8.49
N LEU A 153 1.49 -13.71 -8.93
CA LEU A 153 2.60 -14.07 -9.81
C LEU A 153 3.54 -15.09 -9.16
N ARG A 154 3.82 -14.93 -7.87
CA ARG A 154 4.70 -15.82 -7.11
C ARG A 154 4.10 -17.21 -6.92
N SER A 155 2.79 -17.32 -6.67
CA SER A 155 2.13 -18.64 -6.52
C SER A 155 2.21 -19.47 -7.80
N LEU A 156 2.27 -18.81 -8.97
CA LEU A 156 2.52 -19.43 -10.26
C LEU A 156 4.00 -19.76 -10.53
N GLY A 157 4.91 -19.45 -9.60
CA GLY A 157 6.35 -19.65 -9.75
C GLY A 157 7.07 -18.55 -10.54
N TYR A 158 6.39 -17.46 -10.88
CA TYR A 158 6.96 -16.32 -11.59
C TYR A 158 7.42 -15.21 -10.64
N GLN A 159 8.18 -14.26 -11.17
CA GLN A 159 8.55 -13.03 -10.50
C GLN A 159 8.61 -11.90 -11.54
N PRO A 160 8.45 -10.63 -11.14
CA PRO A 160 8.82 -9.52 -12.00
C PRO A 160 10.27 -9.62 -12.46
N ALA A 161 10.51 -9.26 -13.72
CA ALA A 161 11.81 -9.36 -14.36
C ALA A 161 12.71 -8.13 -14.07
N ALA A 162 12.18 -7.07 -13.47
CA ALA A 162 12.91 -5.90 -13.01
C ALA A 162 12.52 -5.57 -11.54
N ASN A 163 13.16 -4.55 -10.95
CA ASN A 163 12.78 -4.10 -9.61
C ASN A 163 11.32 -3.65 -9.57
N VAL A 164 10.59 -4.05 -8.53
CA VAL A 164 9.27 -3.52 -8.24
C VAL A 164 9.26 -2.98 -6.82
N TYR A 165 8.79 -1.75 -6.65
CA TYR A 165 8.64 -1.12 -5.34
C TYR A 165 7.15 -1.01 -5.00
N LEU A 166 6.74 -1.59 -3.88
CA LEU A 166 5.42 -1.40 -3.30
C LEU A 166 5.52 -0.30 -2.25
N GLN A 167 4.86 0.83 -2.47
CA GLN A 167 4.95 1.98 -1.59
C GLN A 167 3.61 2.18 -0.87
N SER A 168 3.65 2.11 0.46
CA SER A 168 2.58 2.52 1.36
C SER A 168 2.98 3.87 1.96
N VAL A 169 2.35 4.94 1.49
CA VAL A 169 2.72 6.33 1.84
C VAL A 169 1.69 6.99 2.74
N VAL A 170 2.13 7.97 3.51
CA VAL A 170 1.24 8.85 4.29
C VAL A 170 1.01 10.17 3.56
N GLU A 171 0.13 10.99 4.12
CA GLU A 171 -0.09 12.40 3.77
C GLU A 171 -0.71 12.66 2.38
N GLU A 172 -1.22 11.66 1.66
CA GLU A 172 -1.85 11.88 0.35
C GLU A 172 -3.09 12.76 0.46
N GLU A 173 -3.93 12.53 1.47
CA GLU A 173 -5.21 13.20 1.69
C GLU A 173 -5.06 14.66 2.15
N CYS A 174 -3.81 15.14 2.27
CA CYS A 174 -3.46 16.44 2.83
C CYS A 174 -2.42 17.22 2.02
N THR A 175 -1.29 16.60 1.68
CA THR A 175 -0.12 17.31 1.13
C THR A 175 0.58 16.60 -0.03
N GLY A 176 0.53 15.26 -0.09
CA GLY A 176 1.32 14.45 -1.01
C GLY A 176 2.80 14.26 -0.60
N ASN A 177 3.20 14.75 0.57
CA ASN A 177 4.61 14.74 0.98
C ASN A 177 5.17 13.32 1.20
N GLY A 178 4.34 12.34 1.57
CA GLY A 178 4.79 10.95 1.68
C GLY A 178 5.21 10.37 0.33
N ALA A 179 4.46 10.61 -0.74
CA ALA A 179 4.84 10.20 -2.09
C ALA A 179 6.14 10.89 -2.55
N LEU A 180 6.27 12.20 -2.30
CA LEU A 180 7.47 12.96 -2.59
C LEU A 180 8.70 12.43 -1.82
N ALA A 181 8.50 12.05 -0.56
CA ALA A 181 9.56 11.48 0.27
C ALA A 181 10.10 10.16 -0.28
N CYS A 182 9.28 9.33 -0.95
CA CYS A 182 9.77 8.14 -1.64
C CYS A 182 10.74 8.48 -2.79
N LEU A 183 10.43 9.52 -3.57
CA LEU A 183 11.33 10.00 -4.64
C LEU A 183 12.63 10.57 -4.04
N GLN A 184 12.51 11.37 -2.99
CA GLN A 184 13.64 11.93 -2.24
C GLN A 184 14.55 10.83 -1.68
N ARG A 185 13.96 9.74 -1.17
CA ARG A 185 14.64 8.56 -0.63
C ARG A 185 15.40 7.78 -1.72
N GLY A 186 15.08 7.99 -2.99
CA GLY A 186 15.81 7.45 -4.14
C GLY A 186 15.06 6.38 -4.94
N TYR A 187 13.79 6.11 -4.63
CA TYR A 187 12.97 5.16 -5.39
C TYR A 187 12.56 5.75 -6.76
N ARG A 188 12.86 5.03 -7.85
CA ARG A 188 12.61 5.45 -9.24
C ARG A 188 12.53 4.28 -10.21
#